data_AF-N6TWU7-F1
#
_entry.id   AF-N6TWU7-F1
#
_cell.length_a   1.000
_cell.length_b   1.000
_cell.length_c   1.000
_cell.angle_alpha   90.00
_cell.angle_beta   90.00
_cell.angle_gamma   90.00
#
_symmetry.space_group_name_H-M   'P 1'
#
loop_
_entity.id
_entity.type
_entity.pdbx_description
1 polymer ?
#
loop_
_entity_poly.entity_id
_entity_poly.type
_entity_poly.pdbx_seq_one_letter_code
_entity_poly.pdbx_strand_id
1 'polypeptide(L)'
;MVLIDVSVHDDKYLAVDVPTMRTLYVQIPIKDENKESFIRLHKGEEMYAIDCGDEAASWFSRYILGKDVGLRLGFHDASRSRNISKTHKTILDYYTNLTNSSTGLYSDLTAVLLVNHASVRDLNARIGTSSVSVDNFRPNVVVDGPKLEAYAEDDWDWIKIGDVVLRNVKECTRCIMTTIDPENENRSSDREPLKTLET
;
A
#
# COMPACT_ATOMS: atom_id res chain seq x y z
N MET A 1 -0.80 -15.90 0.68
CA MET A 1 -1.54 -14.66 0.37
C MET A 1 -2.64 -15.07 -0.59
N VAL A 2 -3.25 -14.13 -1.28
CA VAL A 2 -4.00 -14.40 -2.50
C VAL A 2 -3.76 -13.26 -3.49
N LEU A 3 -3.71 -13.56 -4.78
CA LEU A 3 -3.69 -12.59 -5.86
C LEU A 3 -5.13 -12.26 -6.25
N ILE A 4 -5.44 -10.97 -6.31
CA ILE A 4 -6.75 -10.45 -6.68
C ILE A 4 -6.53 -9.33 -7.67
N ASP A 5 -7.09 -9.48 -8.87
CA ASP A 5 -7.08 -8.44 -9.88
C ASP A 5 -8.21 -7.47 -9.63
N VAL A 6 -7.91 -6.17 -9.67
CA VAL A 6 -8.89 -5.10 -9.49
C VAL A 6 -8.77 -4.13 -10.65
N SER A 7 -9.89 -3.85 -11.31
CA SER A 7 -9.96 -2.90 -12.42
C SER A 7 -11.21 -2.02 -12.34
N VAL A 8 -11.18 -0.89 -13.03
CA VAL A 8 -12.35 -0.02 -13.18
C VAL A 8 -13.28 -0.64 -14.22
N HIS A 9 -14.51 -0.94 -13.84
CA HIS A 9 -15.54 -1.38 -14.79
C HIS A 9 -16.22 -0.19 -15.46
N ASP A 10 -16.71 0.75 -14.64
CA ASP A 10 -17.33 2.00 -15.07
C ASP A 10 -17.25 3.08 -13.96
N ASP A 11 -18.04 4.14 -14.06
CA ASP A 11 -18.10 5.25 -13.10
C ASP A 11 -18.68 4.88 -11.72
N LYS A 12 -19.28 3.70 -11.61
CA LYS A 12 -20.00 3.22 -10.42
C LYS A 12 -19.48 1.91 -9.88
N TYR A 13 -18.75 1.12 -10.66
CA TYR A 13 -18.34 -0.23 -10.31
C TYR A 13 -16.85 -0.48 -10.51
N LEU A 14 -16.27 -1.22 -9.56
CA LEU A 14 -14.97 -1.89 -9.69
C LEU A 14 -15.21 -3.36 -10.03
N ALA A 15 -14.43 -3.91 -10.95
CA ALA A 15 -14.38 -5.35 -11.19
C ALA A 15 -13.26 -5.98 -10.34
N VAL A 16 -13.60 -7.03 -9.61
CA VAL A 16 -12.69 -7.84 -8.80
C VAL A 16 -12.69 -9.25 -9.36
N ASP A 17 -11.54 -9.70 -9.83
CA ASP A 17 -11.36 -10.95 -10.56
C ASP A 17 -10.31 -11.85 -9.92
N VAL A 18 -10.62 -13.15 -9.94
CA VAL A 18 -9.70 -14.25 -9.61
C VAL A 18 -10.03 -15.45 -10.49
N PRO A 19 -9.06 -16.31 -10.84
CA PRO A 19 -9.29 -17.41 -11.78
C PRO A 19 -10.36 -18.44 -11.35
N THR A 20 -10.63 -18.55 -10.05
CA THR A 20 -11.45 -19.63 -9.47
C THR A 20 -12.85 -19.20 -9.03
N MET A 21 -13.20 -17.92 -9.15
CA MET A 21 -14.51 -17.40 -8.77
C MET A 21 -15.09 -16.53 -9.87
N ARG A 22 -16.41 -16.32 -9.83
CA ARG A 22 -17.04 -15.32 -10.71
C ARG A 22 -16.46 -13.93 -10.43
N THR A 23 -16.32 -13.12 -11.47
CA THR A 23 -16.07 -11.68 -11.34
C THR A 23 -17.09 -11.06 -10.41
N LEU A 24 -16.61 -10.29 -9.44
CA LEU A 24 -17.43 -9.48 -8.55
C LEU A 24 -17.40 -8.04 -9.04
N TYR A 25 -18.56 -7.47 -9.30
CA TYR A 25 -18.71 -6.05 -9.57
C TYR A 25 -19.09 -5.35 -8.27
N VAL A 26 -18.12 -4.68 -7.65
CA VAL A 26 -18.31 -3.93 -6.41
C VAL A 26 -18.82 -2.53 -6.76
N GLN A 27 -20.03 -2.20 -6.33
CA GLN A 27 -20.53 -0.84 -6.43
C GLN A 27 -19.71 0.08 -5.52
N ILE A 28 -19.26 1.22 -6.04
CA ILE A 28 -18.65 2.29 -5.25
C ILE A 28 -19.72 2.79 -4.28
N PRO A 29 -19.53 2.63 -2.96
CA PRO A 29 -20.60 2.90 -2.01
C PRO A 29 -20.85 4.40 -1.86
N ILE A 30 -22.11 4.76 -1.68
CA ILE A 30 -22.56 6.13 -1.46
C ILE A 30 -22.81 6.31 0.03
N LYS A 31 -22.21 7.36 0.62
CA LYS A 31 -22.18 7.59 2.08
C LYS A 31 -23.56 7.60 2.74
N ASP A 32 -24.58 8.11 2.06
CA ASP A 32 -25.94 8.23 2.62
C ASP A 32 -26.73 6.91 2.60
N GLU A 33 -26.26 5.92 1.83
CA GLU A 33 -26.95 4.64 1.63
C GLU A 33 -26.25 3.48 2.34
N ASN A 34 -24.93 3.58 2.51
CA ASN A 34 -24.10 2.52 3.07
C ASN A 34 -23.76 2.77 4.54
N LYS A 35 -23.65 1.68 5.31
CA LYS A 35 -23.30 1.74 6.73
C LYS A 35 -21.83 2.14 6.91
N GLU A 36 -21.59 3.14 7.75
CA GLU A 36 -20.24 3.43 8.26
C GLU A 36 -19.90 2.54 9.46
N SER A 37 -18.64 2.10 9.53
CA SER A 37 -18.07 1.42 10.69
C SER A 37 -16.71 1.98 11.05
N PHE A 38 -16.43 2.10 12.35
CA PHE A 38 -15.07 2.41 12.81
C PHE A 38 -14.20 1.15 12.70
N ILE A 39 -13.03 1.33 12.13
CA ILE A 39 -12.01 0.30 11.95
C ILE A 39 -10.72 0.72 12.64
N ARG A 40 -9.84 -0.25 12.87
CA ARG A 40 -8.53 -0.03 13.46
C ARG A 40 -7.46 -0.50 12.49
N LEU A 41 -6.63 0.45 12.04
CA LEU A 41 -5.45 0.16 11.23
C LEU A 41 -4.30 -0.36 12.10
N HIS A 42 -3.16 -0.67 11.46
CA HIS A 42 -1.93 -1.01 12.16
C HIS A 42 -1.54 0.09 13.18
N LYS A 43 -0.83 -0.28 14.26
CA LYS A 43 -0.52 0.61 15.41
C LYS A 43 -1.72 1.18 16.19
N GLY A 44 -2.94 0.72 15.89
CA GLY A 44 -4.12 1.09 16.64
C GLY A 44 -4.78 2.39 16.20
N GLU A 45 -4.44 2.90 15.02
CA GLU A 45 -5.07 4.10 14.48
C GLU A 45 -6.53 3.83 14.13
N GLU A 46 -7.43 4.69 14.61
CA GLU A 46 -8.86 4.57 14.36
C GLU A 46 -9.24 5.35 13.11
N MET A 47 -9.90 4.67 12.19
CA MET A 47 -10.42 5.21 10.94
C MET A 47 -11.86 4.76 10.75
N TYR A 48 -12.52 5.22 9.68
CA TYR A 48 -13.82 4.67 9.29
C TYR A 48 -13.70 3.96 7.94
N ALA A 49 -14.70 3.11 7.70
CA ALA A 49 -14.95 2.50 6.41
C ALA A 49 -16.45 2.57 6.12
N ILE A 50 -16.76 2.84 4.86
CA ILE A 50 -18.09 2.68 4.28
C ILE A 50 -18.17 1.25 3.77
N ASP A 51 -19.18 0.53 4.22
CA ASP A 51 -19.36 -0.89 3.91
C ASP A 51 -19.77 -1.11 2.45
N CYS A 52 -19.01 -1.93 1.71
CA CYS A 52 -19.31 -2.25 0.30
C CYS A 52 -20.41 -3.32 0.12
N GLY A 53 -21.10 -3.73 1.19
CA GLY A 53 -22.27 -4.60 1.13
C GLY A 53 -21.97 -6.10 1.29
N ASP A 54 -23.03 -6.87 1.46
CA ASP A 54 -22.94 -8.29 1.82
C ASP A 54 -22.43 -9.17 0.67
N GLU A 55 -22.68 -8.81 -0.59
CA GLU A 55 -22.14 -9.54 -1.73
C GLU A 55 -20.61 -9.51 -1.73
N ALA A 56 -20.02 -8.32 -1.56
CA ALA A 56 -18.58 -8.17 -1.45
C ALA A 56 -18.04 -8.91 -0.21
N ALA A 57 -18.69 -8.75 0.95
CA ALA A 57 -18.30 -9.43 2.18
C ALA A 57 -18.26 -10.97 2.01
N SER A 58 -19.31 -11.56 1.44
CA SER A 58 -19.36 -13.00 1.19
C SER A 58 -18.36 -13.46 0.13
N TRP A 59 -18.15 -12.67 -0.93
CA TRP A 59 -17.18 -13.02 -1.96
C TRP A 59 -15.75 -13.09 -1.38
N PHE A 60 -15.31 -12.04 -0.67
CA PHE A 60 -13.97 -12.03 -0.06
C PHE A 60 -13.82 -13.06 1.06
N SER A 61 -14.87 -13.27 1.86
CA SER A 61 -14.86 -14.32 2.91
C SER A 61 -14.69 -15.71 2.31
N ARG A 62 -15.38 -16.02 1.21
CA ARG A 62 -15.29 -17.32 0.55
C ARG A 62 -13.93 -17.53 -0.09
N TYR A 63 -13.41 -16.51 -0.79
CA TYR A 63 -12.14 -16.62 -1.46
C TYR A 63 -10.96 -16.75 -0.47
N ILE A 64 -10.89 -15.85 0.50
CA ILE A 64 -9.73 -15.71 1.39
C ILE A 64 -9.80 -16.69 2.57
N LEU A 65 -10.99 -16.89 3.16
CA LEU A 65 -11.16 -17.70 4.37
C LEU A 65 -11.76 -19.09 4.11
N GLY A 66 -12.30 -19.35 2.92
CA GLY A 66 -13.09 -20.56 2.65
C GLY A 66 -14.40 -20.62 3.45
N LYS A 67 -14.96 -19.46 3.85
CA LYS A 67 -16.16 -19.34 4.69
C LYS A 67 -17.17 -18.37 4.09
N ASP A 68 -18.45 -18.53 4.40
CA ASP A 68 -19.49 -17.61 3.91
C ASP A 68 -19.40 -16.20 4.53
N VAL A 69 -18.79 -16.09 5.71
CA VAL A 69 -18.66 -14.84 6.48
C VAL A 69 -17.30 -14.76 7.17
N GLY A 70 -16.87 -13.55 7.49
CA GLY A 70 -15.67 -13.28 8.31
C GLY A 70 -14.89 -12.04 7.89
N LEU A 71 -15.01 -11.62 6.63
CA LEU A 71 -14.42 -10.41 6.07
C LEU A 71 -15.50 -9.47 5.55
N ARG A 72 -15.19 -8.17 5.53
CA ARG A 72 -15.96 -7.15 4.85
C ARG A 72 -15.01 -6.25 4.08
N LEU A 73 -15.44 -5.77 2.92
CA LEU A 73 -14.71 -4.77 2.16
C LEU A 73 -15.15 -3.38 2.62
N GLY A 74 -14.18 -2.55 3.00
CA GLY A 74 -14.39 -1.18 3.44
C GLY A 74 -13.85 -0.18 2.42
N PHE A 75 -14.63 0.85 2.13
CA PHE A 75 -14.26 1.97 1.26
C PHE A 75 -14.06 3.26 2.06
N HIS A 76 -13.16 4.11 1.60
CA HIS A 76 -12.91 5.43 2.21
C HIS A 76 -13.12 6.53 1.17
N ASP A 77 -14.14 7.36 1.35
CA ASP A 77 -14.51 8.46 0.43
C ASP A 77 -13.64 9.73 0.57
N ALA A 78 -12.57 9.64 1.36
CA ALA A 78 -11.66 10.74 1.70
C ALA A 78 -12.32 11.92 2.44
N SER A 79 -13.55 11.77 2.95
CA SER A 79 -14.25 12.85 3.65
C SER A 79 -13.71 13.15 5.05
N ARG A 80 -12.86 12.28 5.63
CA ARG A 80 -12.14 12.54 6.88
C ARG A 80 -10.65 12.25 6.72
N SER A 81 -9.81 13.15 7.21
CA SER A 81 -8.36 12.94 7.25
C SER A 81 -7.95 12.09 8.47
N ARG A 82 -6.79 11.44 8.37
CA ARG A 82 -6.14 10.75 9.48
C ARG A 82 -5.66 11.71 10.56
N ASN A 83 -5.49 11.18 11.78
CA ASN A 83 -4.87 11.90 12.88
C ASN A 83 -3.75 11.07 13.49
N ILE A 84 -2.55 11.24 12.94
CA ILE A 84 -1.36 10.48 13.33
C ILE A 84 -0.73 10.96 14.65
N SER A 85 -1.15 12.11 15.19
CA SER A 85 -0.64 12.64 16.47
C SER A 85 -0.96 11.74 17.67
N LYS A 86 -1.98 10.88 17.56
CA LYS A 86 -2.37 9.95 18.63
C LYS A 86 -1.52 8.69 18.66
N THR A 87 -1.11 8.18 17.49
CA THR A 87 -0.51 6.85 17.31
C THR A 87 0.96 6.88 16.89
N HIS A 88 1.46 8.00 16.35
CA HIS A 88 2.80 8.11 15.77
C HIS A 88 3.66 9.21 16.44
N LYS A 89 3.43 9.52 17.73
CA LYS A 89 4.13 10.59 18.46
C LYS A 89 5.65 10.58 18.29
N THR A 90 6.30 9.44 18.54
CA THR A 90 7.76 9.29 18.45
C THR A 90 8.29 9.57 17.04
N ILE A 91 7.53 9.22 15.99
CA ILE A 91 7.91 9.51 14.61
C ILE A 91 7.77 11.01 14.33
N LEU A 92 6.70 11.65 14.83
CA LEU A 92 6.49 13.09 14.67
C LEU A 92 7.55 13.93 15.38
N ASP A 93 8.12 13.43 16.48
CA ASP A 93 9.23 14.11 17.19
C ASP A 93 10.52 14.12 16.37
N TYR A 94 10.73 13.13 15.50
CA TYR A 94 11.94 13.01 14.67
C TYR A 94 11.76 13.62 13.28
N TYR A 95 10.63 13.36 12.61
CA TYR A 95 10.35 13.85 11.25
C TYR A 95 9.44 15.08 11.29
N THR A 96 10.04 16.25 11.38
CA THR A 96 9.32 17.53 11.52
C THR A 96 8.47 17.91 10.30
N ASN A 97 8.75 17.32 9.12
CA ASN A 97 8.00 17.53 7.90
C ASN A 97 6.80 16.58 7.74
N LEU A 98 6.69 15.55 8.58
CA LEU A 98 5.58 14.60 8.55
C LEU A 98 4.37 15.20 9.25
N THR A 99 3.24 15.29 8.54
CA THR A 99 1.99 15.85 9.07
C THR A 99 0.80 14.99 8.69
N ASN A 100 -0.39 15.30 9.21
CA ASN A 100 -1.62 14.60 8.80
C ASN A 100 -1.87 14.69 7.27
N SER A 101 -1.47 15.78 6.59
CA SER A 101 -1.63 15.90 5.14
C SER A 101 -0.65 15.07 4.33
N SER A 102 0.40 14.54 4.96
CA SER A 102 1.33 13.61 4.34
C SER A 102 0.78 12.18 4.22
N THR A 103 -0.36 11.90 4.89
CA THR A 103 -0.84 10.53 5.10
C THR A 103 -1.75 10.02 3.99
N GLY A 104 -1.66 8.72 3.68
CA GLY A 104 -2.62 8.03 2.82
C GLY A 104 -3.83 7.55 3.62
N LEU A 105 -4.91 7.12 2.97
CA LEU A 105 -6.13 6.69 3.65
C LEU A 105 -5.92 5.40 4.44
N TYR A 106 -5.88 4.25 3.73
CA TYR A 106 -5.57 2.95 4.32
C TYR A 106 -4.11 2.53 4.12
N SER A 107 -3.28 3.41 3.56
CA SER A 107 -1.82 3.22 3.48
C SER A 107 -1.21 3.13 4.88
N ASP A 108 -0.07 2.44 5.04
CA ASP A 108 0.58 2.29 6.35
C ASP A 108 0.85 3.64 7.05
N LEU A 109 1.40 4.62 6.31
CA LEU A 109 1.64 5.96 6.85
C LEU A 109 1.45 7.06 5.79
N THR A 110 2.33 7.15 4.79
CA THR A 110 2.32 8.24 3.80
C THR A 110 1.44 7.94 2.59
N ALA A 111 1.00 8.99 1.88
CA ALA A 111 0.13 8.87 0.71
C ALA A 111 0.87 8.38 -0.54
N VAL A 112 2.17 8.71 -0.65
CA VAL A 112 2.99 8.40 -1.81
C VAL A 112 4.29 7.77 -1.32
N LEU A 113 4.67 6.66 -1.96
CA LEU A 113 5.98 6.06 -1.89
C LEU A 113 6.68 6.22 -3.25
N LEU A 114 7.87 6.79 -3.23
CA LEU A 114 8.77 6.86 -4.38
C LEU A 114 9.90 5.84 -4.21
N VAL A 115 10.27 5.16 -5.30
CA VAL A 115 11.43 4.27 -5.36
C VAL A 115 12.24 4.60 -6.60
N ASN A 116 13.56 4.64 -6.45
CA ASN A 116 14.48 4.74 -7.57
C ASN A 116 14.90 3.36 -8.05
N HIS A 117 14.77 3.13 -9.36
CA HIS A 117 15.13 1.87 -9.98
C HIS A 117 16.63 1.56 -9.82
N ALA A 118 17.49 2.57 -9.70
CA ALA A 118 18.91 2.38 -9.41
C ALA A 118 19.14 1.75 -8.02
N SER A 119 18.35 2.14 -7.01
CA SER A 119 18.39 1.57 -5.65
C SER A 119 18.04 0.07 -5.65
N VAL A 120 17.05 -0.33 -6.45
CA VAL A 120 16.67 -1.75 -6.58
C VAL A 120 17.75 -2.55 -7.33
N ARG A 121 18.39 -1.96 -8.35
CA ARG A 121 19.53 -2.60 -9.05
C ARG A 121 20.72 -2.81 -8.12
N ASP A 122 21.06 -1.82 -7.30
CA ASP A 122 22.11 -1.93 -6.30
C ASP A 122 21.80 -3.03 -5.28
N LEU A 123 20.57 -3.03 -4.73
CA LEU A 123 20.13 -4.08 -3.80
C LEU A 123 20.23 -5.48 -4.44
N ASN A 124 19.78 -5.63 -5.69
CA ASN A 124 19.88 -6.89 -6.43
C ASN A 124 21.33 -7.37 -6.60
N ALA A 125 22.31 -6.47 -6.70
CA ALA A 125 23.72 -6.83 -6.73
C ALA A 125 24.24 -7.38 -5.39
N ARG A 126 23.55 -7.11 -4.27
CA ARG A 126 23.94 -7.51 -2.91
C ARG A 126 23.26 -8.79 -2.41
N ILE A 127 22.04 -9.09 -2.86
CA ILE A 127 21.24 -10.26 -2.43
C ILE A 127 21.70 -11.62 -3.02
N GLY A 128 22.71 -11.63 -3.90
CA GLY A 128 23.31 -12.86 -4.43
C GLY A 128 22.48 -13.51 -5.54
N THR A 129 21.93 -14.71 -5.30
CA THR A 129 21.20 -15.50 -6.31
C THR A 129 19.71 -15.17 -6.42
N SER A 130 19.18 -14.43 -5.45
CA SER A 130 17.79 -13.96 -5.46
C SER A 130 17.68 -12.67 -6.28
N SER A 131 16.46 -12.29 -6.68
CA SER A 131 16.19 -11.02 -7.36
C SER A 131 14.83 -10.49 -6.96
N VAL A 132 14.72 -9.18 -6.78
CA VAL A 132 13.46 -8.49 -6.49
C VAL A 132 13.18 -7.40 -7.53
N SER A 133 11.90 -7.11 -7.76
CA SER A 133 11.46 -5.97 -8.58
C SER A 133 11.13 -4.77 -7.68
N VAL A 134 10.81 -3.64 -8.32
CA VAL A 134 10.26 -2.47 -7.62
C VAL A 134 8.93 -2.80 -6.92
N ASP A 135 8.16 -3.77 -7.42
CA ASP A 135 6.82 -4.10 -6.91
C ASP A 135 6.86 -4.77 -5.53
N ASN A 136 7.97 -5.44 -5.20
CA ASN A 136 8.23 -5.93 -3.83
C ASN A 136 8.12 -4.79 -2.80
N PHE A 137 8.40 -3.55 -3.20
CA PHE A 137 8.37 -2.36 -2.36
C PHE A 137 7.06 -1.57 -2.43
N ARG A 138 6.14 -1.93 -3.33
CA ARG A 138 4.82 -1.31 -3.54
C ARG A 138 4.85 0.23 -3.72
N PRO A 139 5.75 0.78 -4.57
CA PRO A 139 5.80 2.21 -4.82
C PRO A 139 4.57 2.71 -5.55
N ASN A 140 4.27 3.99 -5.38
CA ASN A 140 3.34 4.71 -6.26
C ASN A 140 4.08 5.35 -7.44
N VAL A 141 5.32 5.78 -7.22
CA VAL A 141 6.17 6.43 -8.23
C VAL A 141 7.49 5.68 -8.32
N VAL A 142 7.86 5.28 -9.52
CA VAL A 142 9.18 4.73 -9.83
C VAL A 142 9.93 5.74 -10.69
N VAL A 143 11.13 6.11 -10.28
CA VAL A 143 12.04 6.95 -11.07
C VAL A 143 13.18 6.11 -11.63
N ASP A 144 13.57 6.37 -12.87
CA ASP A 144 14.73 5.74 -13.51
C ASP A 144 15.44 6.73 -14.42
N GLY A 145 16.73 6.53 -14.61
CA GLY A 145 17.55 7.39 -15.44
C GLY A 145 19.04 7.04 -15.37
N PRO A 146 19.79 7.26 -16.46
CA PRO A 146 21.19 6.84 -16.56
C PRO A 146 22.14 7.58 -15.62
N LYS A 147 21.70 8.69 -15.03
CA LYS A 147 22.48 9.52 -14.08
C LYS A 147 21.95 9.42 -12.65
N LEU A 148 20.92 8.59 -12.39
CA LEU A 148 20.43 8.40 -11.04
C LEU A 148 21.36 7.44 -10.31
N GLU A 149 21.99 7.95 -9.26
CA GLU A 149 22.72 7.14 -8.30
C GLU A 149 21.73 6.37 -7.43
N ALA A 150 22.13 5.21 -6.93
CA ALA A 150 21.31 4.45 -5.99
C ALA A 150 21.09 5.27 -4.72
N TYR A 151 19.87 5.25 -4.19
CA TYR A 151 19.43 5.92 -2.96
C TYR A 151 19.45 7.46 -3.01
N ALA A 152 19.71 8.07 -4.17
CA ALA A 152 19.70 9.53 -4.32
C ALA A 152 18.36 10.17 -3.91
N GLU A 153 17.26 9.42 -3.96
CA GLU A 153 15.93 9.86 -3.54
C GLU A 153 15.85 10.24 -2.05
N ASP A 154 16.73 9.71 -1.22
CA ASP A 154 16.74 9.99 0.22
C ASP A 154 17.17 11.44 0.52
N ASP A 155 17.98 12.03 -0.37
CA ASP A 155 18.49 13.40 -0.24
C ASP A 155 17.60 14.47 -0.93
N TRP A 156 16.51 14.05 -1.59
CA TRP A 156 15.63 15.00 -2.28
C TRP A 156 14.60 15.59 -1.31
N ASP A 157 14.79 16.83 -0.87
CA ASP A 157 13.79 17.54 -0.07
C ASP A 157 12.46 17.75 -0.81
N TRP A 158 12.56 18.06 -2.10
CA TRP A 158 11.44 18.42 -2.97
C TRP A 158 11.57 17.75 -4.32
N ILE A 159 10.45 17.22 -4.81
CA ILE A 159 10.38 16.51 -6.09
C ILE A 159 9.25 17.16 -6.91
N LYS A 160 9.53 17.53 -8.15
CA LYS A 160 8.53 18.09 -9.07
C LYS A 160 8.32 17.15 -10.26
N ILE A 161 7.07 16.74 -10.48
CA ILE A 161 6.66 15.88 -11.59
C ILE A 161 5.53 16.60 -12.33
N GLY A 162 5.83 17.14 -13.52
CA GLY A 162 4.90 18.05 -14.20
C GLY A 162 4.61 19.27 -13.33
N ASP A 163 3.34 19.51 -13.02
CA ASP A 163 2.89 20.59 -12.13
C ASP A 163 2.75 20.15 -10.66
N VAL A 164 2.91 18.86 -10.36
CA VAL A 164 2.81 18.33 -9.00
C VAL A 164 4.14 18.51 -8.28
N VAL A 165 4.09 19.08 -7.08
CA VAL A 165 5.23 19.23 -6.19
C VAL A 165 5.00 18.35 -4.96
N LEU A 166 5.93 17.45 -4.72
CA LEU A 166 5.97 16.54 -3.58
C LEU A 166 7.11 16.99 -2.65
N ARG A 167 6.90 16.81 -1.35
CA ARG A 167 7.93 17.01 -0.33
C ARG A 167 8.31 15.66 0.26
N ASN A 168 9.61 15.39 0.37
CA ASN A 168 10.06 14.23 1.14
C ASN A 168 9.85 14.52 2.63
N VAL A 169 9.17 13.59 3.31
CA VAL A 169 8.79 13.73 4.72
C VAL A 169 9.48 12.72 5.62
N LYS A 170 9.93 11.59 5.06
CA LYS A 170 10.50 10.44 5.78
C LYS A 170 10.92 9.34 4.79
N GLU A 171 12.05 8.69 5.05
CA GLU A 171 12.45 7.45 4.40
C GLU A 171 11.59 6.24 4.81
N CYS A 172 11.30 5.35 3.87
CA CYS A 172 10.41 4.21 4.11
C CYS A 172 11.16 3.04 4.77
N THR A 173 10.87 2.78 6.05
CA THR A 173 11.35 1.59 6.75
C THR A 173 10.70 0.34 6.16
N ARG A 174 11.50 -0.62 5.71
CA ARG A 174 10.99 -1.82 5.05
C ARG A 174 10.62 -2.89 6.06
N CYS A 175 9.54 -3.61 5.77
CA CYS A 175 9.03 -4.69 6.59
C CYS A 175 9.06 -6.01 5.82
N ILE A 176 8.60 -7.07 6.48
CA ILE A 176 8.55 -8.43 5.93
C ILE A 176 7.72 -8.56 4.65
N MET A 177 6.86 -7.59 4.34
CA MET A 177 6.06 -7.59 3.12
C MET A 177 6.91 -7.48 1.84
N THR A 178 8.17 -7.07 1.96
CA THR A 178 9.12 -7.04 0.84
C THR A 178 9.58 -8.44 0.41
N THR A 179 9.49 -9.44 1.30
CA THR A 179 9.96 -10.81 1.02
C THR A 179 8.91 -11.63 0.28
N ILE A 180 7.92 -11.00 -0.32
CA ILE A 180 6.76 -11.62 -0.93
C ILE A 180 6.90 -11.43 -2.43
N ASP A 181 6.91 -12.53 -3.18
CA ASP A 181 6.88 -12.49 -4.63
C ASP A 181 5.52 -11.90 -5.10
N PRO A 182 5.54 -10.78 -5.84
CA PRO A 182 4.32 -10.13 -6.32
C PRO A 182 3.50 -10.99 -7.30
N GLU A 183 4.15 -11.90 -8.03
CA GLU A 183 3.54 -12.65 -9.13
C GLU A 183 2.95 -13.99 -8.67
N ASN A 184 3.56 -14.62 -7.65
CA ASN A 184 3.18 -15.97 -7.24
C ASN A 184 2.94 -16.13 -5.74
N GLU A 185 2.91 -15.02 -4.99
CA GLU A 185 2.58 -14.94 -3.56
C GLU A 185 3.53 -15.69 -2.62
N ASN A 186 4.57 -16.34 -3.14
CA ASN A 186 5.50 -17.09 -2.33
C ASN A 186 6.33 -16.13 -1.49
N ARG A 187 6.46 -16.48 -0.21
CA ARG A 187 7.33 -15.75 0.69
C ARG A 187 8.73 -16.35 0.63
N SER A 188 9.74 -15.52 0.47
CA SER A 188 11.13 -15.96 0.45
C SER A 188 11.49 -16.66 1.75
N SER A 189 12.05 -17.87 1.64
CA SER A 189 12.42 -18.72 2.77
C SER A 189 13.68 -18.22 3.49
N ASP A 190 14.56 -17.52 2.77
CA ASP A 190 15.80 -16.92 3.27
C ASP A 190 15.63 -15.50 3.84
N ARG A 191 14.39 -14.97 3.82
CA ARG A 191 14.01 -13.59 4.19
C ARG A 191 14.58 -12.49 3.28
N GLU A 192 15.06 -12.80 2.07
CA GLU A 192 15.42 -11.76 1.11
C GLU A 192 14.16 -11.04 0.56
N PRO A 193 14.24 -9.73 0.26
CA PRO A 193 15.43 -8.87 0.34
C PRO A 193 15.61 -8.23 1.73
N LEU A 194 14.71 -8.49 2.69
CA LEU A 194 14.72 -7.82 4.00
C LEU A 194 16.01 -8.09 4.76
N LYS A 195 16.54 -9.31 4.68
CA LYS A 195 17.82 -9.67 5.31
C LYS A 195 18.98 -8.80 4.82
N THR A 196 19.09 -8.55 3.51
CA THR A 196 20.14 -7.68 2.95
C THR A 196 19.87 -6.18 3.18
N LEU A 197 18.62 -5.78 3.40
CA LEU A 197 18.29 -4.41 3.80
C LEU A 197 18.63 -4.09 5.27
N GLU A 198 18.80 -5.12 6.10
CA GLU A 198 19.18 -4.98 7.52
C GLU A 198 20.71 -4.84 7.73
N THR A 199 21.53 -4.93 6.67
CA THR A 199 23.00 -4.83 6.72
C THR A 199 23.50 -3.46 6.29
#